data_AF-N6X744-F1
#
_entry.id   AF-N6X744-F1
#
_cell.length_a   1.000
_cell.length_b   1.000
_cell.length_c   1.000
_cell.angle_alpha   90.00
_cell.angle_beta   90.00
_cell.angle_gamma   90.00
#
_symmetry.space_group_name_H-M   'P 1'
#
loop_
_entity.id
_entity.type
_entity.pdbx_description
1 polymer ?
#
loop_
_entity_poly.entity_id
_entity_poly.type
_entity_poly.pdbx_seq_one_letter_code
_entity_poly.pdbx_strand_id
1 'polypeptide(L)'
;AGEPIYGGCVDAQGAAVPALSDDQLPAVVATGIEAGRAVIRYNPAVLPRLLPVTRSFLFAQACARINLGYPALGELDAGQARRADCAAADSLRRSGLLTAGAQPALEADLNLADDEWAWVPGPRRSFALDACPAGSGRGLYGAPAVGQPGWNACVRACAAPLYRCQARCAAGSCADCESAYARCIAGCGAP
;
A
#
# COMPACT_ATOMS: atom_id res chain seq x y z
N ALA A 1 -3.92 -7.38 14.55
CA ALA A 1 -3.17 -6.70 13.49
C ALA A 1 -4.15 -5.77 12.78
N GLY A 2 -3.80 -4.50 12.59
CA GLY A 2 -4.67 -3.51 11.94
C GLY A 2 -4.73 -3.72 10.42
N GLU A 3 -5.81 -3.25 9.81
CA GLU A 3 -6.04 -3.31 8.36
C GLU A 3 -5.02 -2.48 7.55
N PRO A 4 -4.75 -2.85 6.27
CA PRO A 4 -3.86 -2.09 5.40
C PRO A 4 -4.35 -0.65 5.17
N ILE A 5 -3.43 0.33 5.20
CA ILE A 5 -3.73 1.70 4.75
C ILE A 5 -3.44 1.80 3.26
N TYR A 6 -4.46 2.16 2.47
CA TYR A 6 -4.33 2.47 1.05
C TYR A 6 -4.52 3.97 0.81
N GLY A 7 -3.69 4.56 -0.05
CA GLY A 7 -3.79 5.97 -0.45
C GLY A 7 -2.60 6.86 -0.07
N GLY A 8 -2.70 8.15 -0.38
CA GLY A 8 -1.67 9.16 -0.13
C GLY A 8 -0.47 9.12 -1.09
N CYS A 9 -0.47 8.21 -2.06
CA CYS A 9 0.62 8.05 -3.02
C CYS A 9 0.80 9.30 -3.89
N VAL A 10 2.05 9.66 -4.16
CA VAL A 10 2.39 10.69 -5.16
C VAL A 10 3.35 10.15 -6.21
N ASP A 11 3.26 10.71 -7.42
CA ASP A 11 4.16 10.41 -8.51
C ASP A 11 5.54 11.09 -8.34
N ALA A 12 6.41 10.91 -9.32
CA ALA A 12 7.76 11.48 -9.33
C ALA A 12 7.79 13.01 -9.32
N GLN A 13 6.70 13.66 -9.71
CA GLN A 13 6.50 15.11 -9.71
C GLN A 13 5.80 15.58 -8.42
N GLY A 14 5.42 14.67 -7.53
CA GLY A 14 4.69 14.97 -6.30
C GLY A 14 3.19 15.14 -6.48
N ALA A 15 2.64 14.82 -7.66
CA ALA A 15 1.20 14.87 -7.89
C ALA A 15 0.51 13.61 -7.33
N ALA A 16 -0.70 13.77 -6.81
CA ALA A 16 -1.45 12.67 -6.20
C ALA A 16 -1.80 11.60 -7.23
N VAL A 17 -1.57 10.34 -6.85
CA VAL A 17 -1.92 9.15 -7.64
C VAL A 17 -3.17 8.52 -7.02
N PRO A 18 -4.30 8.45 -7.75
CA PRO A 18 -5.50 7.80 -7.27
C PRO A 18 -5.27 6.33 -6.90
N ALA A 19 -5.84 5.90 -5.78
CA ALA A 19 -5.85 4.53 -5.31
C ALA A 19 -7.29 4.04 -5.16
N LEU A 20 -7.70 3.08 -5.99
CA LEU A 20 -9.09 2.64 -6.09
C LEU A 20 -9.21 1.15 -5.73
N SER A 21 -10.22 0.78 -4.95
CA SER A 21 -10.58 -0.64 -4.79
C SER A 21 -11.22 -1.12 -6.07
N ASP A 22 -10.86 -2.33 -6.52
CA ASP A 22 -11.41 -2.96 -7.70
C ASP A 22 -11.56 -4.47 -7.44
N ASP A 23 -12.80 -4.90 -7.19
CA ASP A 23 -13.10 -6.29 -6.86
C ASP A 23 -12.97 -7.23 -8.07
N GLN A 24 -12.88 -6.69 -9.28
CA GLN A 24 -12.70 -7.44 -10.52
C GLN A 24 -11.23 -7.50 -10.97
N LEU A 25 -10.33 -6.79 -10.28
CA LEU A 25 -8.91 -6.81 -10.59
C LEU A 25 -8.32 -8.20 -10.31
N PRO A 26 -7.71 -8.88 -11.30
CA PRO A 26 -7.10 -10.20 -11.11
C PRO A 26 -5.68 -10.09 -10.54
N ALA A 27 -5.48 -9.26 -9.51
CA ALA A 27 -4.22 -9.06 -8.81
C ALA A 27 -4.47 -8.42 -7.45
N VAL A 28 -3.55 -8.59 -6.49
CA VAL A 28 -3.62 -7.91 -5.19
C VAL A 28 -3.55 -6.39 -5.37
N VAL A 29 -2.67 -5.95 -6.27
CA VAL A 29 -2.50 -4.54 -6.65
C VAL A 29 -1.95 -4.45 -8.06
N ALA A 30 -2.39 -3.45 -8.81
CA ALA A 30 -1.87 -3.14 -10.14
C ALA A 30 -1.76 -1.63 -10.34
N THR A 31 -0.77 -1.22 -11.13
CA THR A 31 -0.65 0.14 -11.66
C THR A 31 -1.27 0.22 -13.04
N GLY A 32 -1.86 1.36 -13.39
CA GLY A 32 -2.52 1.59 -14.66
C GLY A 32 -2.37 3.04 -15.14
N ILE A 33 -2.95 3.32 -16.31
CA ILE A 33 -3.07 4.68 -16.86
C ILE A 33 -4.53 4.98 -17.17
N GLU A 34 -5.05 6.08 -16.65
CA GLU A 34 -6.39 6.59 -16.95
C GLU A 34 -6.31 8.07 -17.30
N ALA A 35 -6.91 8.45 -18.44
CA ALA A 35 -6.86 9.82 -18.96
C ALA A 35 -5.43 10.42 -18.97
N GLY A 36 -4.42 9.59 -19.27
CA GLY A 36 -3.01 9.99 -19.32
C GLY A 36 -2.31 10.12 -17.96
N ARG A 37 -2.95 9.72 -16.86
CA ARG A 37 -2.38 9.76 -15.50
C ARG A 37 -2.24 8.38 -14.89
N ALA A 38 -1.21 8.19 -14.06
CA ALA A 38 -1.04 6.95 -13.32
C ALA A 38 -2.16 6.76 -12.29
N VAL A 39 -2.59 5.52 -12.13
CA VAL A 39 -3.55 5.07 -11.11
C VAL A 39 -3.08 3.77 -10.46
N ILE A 40 -3.49 3.53 -9.23
CA ILE A 40 -3.28 2.26 -8.53
C ILE A 40 -4.64 1.64 -8.23
N ARG A 41 -4.79 0.35 -8.53
CA ARG A 41 -5.96 -0.46 -8.17
C ARG A 41 -5.54 -1.56 -7.24
N TYR A 42 -6.39 -1.91 -6.28
CA TYR A 42 -6.14 -3.03 -5.37
C TYR A 42 -7.40 -3.88 -5.20
N ASN A 43 -7.21 -5.18 -5.02
CA ASN A 43 -8.28 -6.12 -4.75
C ASN A 43 -8.08 -6.77 -3.37
N PRO A 44 -8.93 -6.47 -2.37
CA PRO A 44 -8.81 -7.07 -1.05
C PRO A 44 -9.14 -8.57 -1.05
N ALA A 45 -9.91 -9.06 -2.03
CA ALA A 45 -10.33 -10.46 -2.11
C ALA A 45 -9.28 -11.39 -2.74
N VAL A 46 -8.31 -10.87 -3.49
CA VAL A 46 -7.24 -11.67 -4.11
C VAL A 46 -6.17 -12.02 -3.07
N LEU A 47 -5.73 -13.28 -3.07
CA LEU A 47 -4.79 -13.87 -2.10
C LEU A 47 -5.17 -13.56 -0.63
N PRO A 48 -6.37 -13.97 -0.16
CA PRO A 48 -6.88 -13.61 1.17
C PRO A 48 -5.98 -14.08 2.33
N ARG A 49 -5.07 -15.02 2.07
CA ARG A 49 -4.08 -15.48 3.05
C ARG A 49 -3.02 -14.44 3.42
N LEU A 50 -2.79 -13.43 2.58
CA LEU A 50 -1.74 -12.45 2.80
C LEU A 50 -2.04 -11.61 4.04
N LEU A 51 -1.01 -11.40 4.85
CA LEU A 51 -1.08 -10.57 6.03
C LEU A 51 -1.42 -9.12 5.64
N PRO A 52 -2.08 -8.35 6.53
CA PRO A 52 -2.34 -6.93 6.29
C PRO A 52 -1.08 -6.10 5.97
N VAL A 53 0.04 -6.40 6.64
CA VAL A 53 1.33 -5.73 6.40
C VAL A 53 1.87 -6.05 5.00
N THR A 54 1.65 -7.27 4.51
CA THR A 54 2.06 -7.72 3.17
C THR A 54 1.27 -7.03 2.09
N ARG A 55 -0.04 -6.89 2.27
CA ARG A 55 -0.89 -6.10 1.35
C ARG A 55 -0.48 -4.63 1.30
N SER A 56 -0.20 -4.05 2.48
CA SER A 56 0.32 -2.68 2.58
C SER A 56 1.65 -2.53 1.86
N PHE A 57 2.54 -3.52 1.99
CA PHE A 57 3.83 -3.56 1.31
C PHE A 57 3.68 -3.63 -0.22
N LEU A 58 2.83 -4.53 -0.74
CA LEU A 58 2.58 -4.63 -2.18
C LEU A 58 1.98 -3.34 -2.73
N PHE A 59 1.06 -2.70 -2.01
CA PHE A 59 0.54 -1.39 -2.39
C PHE A 59 1.61 -0.30 -2.37
N ALA A 60 2.43 -0.25 -1.31
CA ALA A 60 3.54 0.69 -1.21
C ALA A 60 4.58 0.47 -2.33
N GLN A 61 4.77 -0.77 -2.79
CA GLN A 61 5.62 -1.10 -3.93
C GLN A 61 5.05 -0.57 -5.25
N ALA A 62 3.75 -0.73 -5.48
CA ALA A 62 3.05 -0.14 -6.62
C ALA A 62 3.15 1.40 -6.60
N CYS A 63 3.05 2.01 -5.41
CA CYS A 63 3.28 3.44 -5.25
C CYS A 63 4.74 3.82 -5.53
N ALA A 64 5.70 3.08 -4.99
CA ALA A 64 7.13 3.29 -5.21
C ALA A 64 7.50 3.24 -6.69
N ARG A 65 6.90 2.31 -7.45
CA ARG A 65 7.05 2.25 -8.90
C ARG A 65 6.73 3.59 -9.56
N ILE A 66 5.57 4.18 -9.25
CA ILE A 66 5.13 5.46 -9.84
C ILE A 66 5.98 6.62 -9.31
N ASN A 67 6.25 6.65 -8.00
CA ASN A 67 7.04 7.69 -7.34
C ASN A 67 8.49 7.75 -7.84
N LEU A 68 9.08 6.60 -8.18
CA LEU A 68 10.42 6.50 -8.73
C LEU A 68 10.47 6.83 -10.24
N GLY A 69 9.32 7.15 -10.86
CA GLY A 69 9.22 7.49 -12.27
C GLY A 69 9.35 6.30 -13.22
N TYR A 70 9.15 5.08 -12.72
CA TYR A 70 9.10 3.90 -13.59
C TYR A 70 7.77 3.85 -14.35
N PRO A 71 7.73 3.18 -15.53
CA PRO A 71 6.51 3.09 -16.32
C PRO A 71 5.36 2.53 -15.48
N ALA A 72 4.14 3.06 -15.58
CA ALA A 72 2.98 2.53 -14.85
C ALA A 72 2.44 1.21 -15.42
N LEU A 73 2.75 0.91 -16.68
CA LEU A 73 2.32 -0.30 -17.38
C LEU A 73 3.52 -1.21 -17.66
N GLY A 74 3.24 -2.50 -17.85
CA GLY A 74 4.25 -3.52 -18.12
C GLY A 74 4.97 -4.03 -16.87
N GLU A 75 5.90 -4.95 -17.05
CA GLU A 75 6.71 -5.49 -15.95
C GLU A 75 7.93 -4.59 -15.70
N LEU A 76 8.32 -4.45 -14.43
CA LEU A 76 9.58 -3.81 -14.05
C LEU A 76 10.74 -4.79 -14.24
N ASP A 77 11.91 -4.29 -14.62
CA ASP A 77 13.11 -5.14 -14.53
C ASP A 77 13.43 -5.48 -13.05
N ALA A 78 14.24 -6.52 -12.82
CA ALA A 78 14.57 -6.98 -11.47
C ALA A 78 15.20 -5.89 -10.60
N GLY A 79 16.02 -5.01 -11.17
CA GLY A 79 16.65 -3.90 -10.46
C GLY A 79 15.65 -2.80 -10.08
N GLN A 80 14.73 -2.46 -10.99
CA GLN A 80 13.63 -1.53 -10.74
C GLN A 80 12.68 -2.07 -9.67
N ALA A 81 12.29 -3.34 -9.78
CA ALA A 81 11.44 -4.01 -8.79
C ALA A 81 12.09 -3.98 -7.40
N ARG A 82 13.39 -4.31 -7.31
CA ARG A 82 14.15 -4.27 -6.06
C ARG A 82 14.22 -2.86 -5.46
N ARG A 83 14.42 -1.83 -6.27
CA ARG A 83 14.41 -0.43 -5.80
C ARG A 83 13.03 -0.01 -5.30
N ALA A 84 11.97 -0.42 -5.99
CA ALA A 84 10.60 -0.18 -5.54
C ALA A 84 10.29 -0.90 -4.21
N ASP A 85 10.76 -2.15 -4.05
CA ASP A 85 10.62 -2.89 -2.78
C ASP A 85 11.31 -2.16 -1.63
N CYS A 86 12.53 -1.68 -1.84
CA CYS A 86 13.27 -0.95 -0.81
C CYS A 86 12.64 0.40 -0.45
N ALA A 87 12.11 1.13 -1.44
CA ALA A 87 11.38 2.36 -1.17
C ALA A 87 10.07 2.10 -0.42
N ALA A 88 9.35 1.02 -0.76
CA ALA A 88 8.13 0.59 -0.08
C ALA A 88 8.39 0.23 1.40
N ALA A 89 9.41 -0.60 1.65
CA ALA A 89 9.79 -1.00 3.01
C ALA A 89 10.24 0.20 3.85
N ASP A 90 11.06 1.10 3.29
CA ASP A 90 11.47 2.34 3.96
C ASP A 90 10.27 3.24 4.30
N SER A 91 9.32 3.37 3.37
CA SER A 91 8.09 4.15 3.60
C SER A 91 7.24 3.58 4.74
N LEU A 92 7.04 2.25 4.77
CA LEU A 92 6.28 1.60 5.83
C LEU A 92 6.99 1.65 7.20
N ARG A 93 8.32 1.60 7.23
CA ARG A 93 9.08 1.78 8.47
C ARG A 93 8.90 3.19 9.01
N ARG A 94 9.02 4.22 8.15
CA ARG A 94 8.84 5.62 8.55
C ARG A 94 7.43 5.95 9.02
N SER A 95 6.40 5.27 8.49
CA SER A 95 5.03 5.41 8.96
C SER A 95 4.71 4.59 10.22
N GLY A 96 5.64 3.75 10.68
CA GLY A 96 5.44 2.84 11.82
C GLY A 96 4.60 1.60 11.49
N LEU A 97 4.20 1.41 10.23
CA LEU A 97 3.42 0.25 9.78
C LEU A 97 4.26 -1.03 9.63
N LEU A 98 5.58 -0.88 9.40
CA LEU A 98 6.53 -1.99 9.38
C LEU A 98 7.52 -1.83 10.53
N THR A 99 7.26 -2.53 11.63
CA THR A 99 8.19 -2.60 12.77
C THR A 99 9.29 -3.63 12.51
N ALA A 100 10.42 -3.51 13.21
CA ALA A 100 11.53 -4.45 13.06
C ALA A 100 11.11 -5.91 13.34
N GLY A 101 10.22 -6.14 14.32
CA GLY A 101 9.70 -7.47 14.63
C GLY A 101 8.71 -8.02 13.60
N ALA A 102 8.08 -7.16 12.79
CA ALA A 102 7.11 -7.55 11.77
C ALA A 102 7.76 -7.89 10.41
N GLN A 103 9.00 -7.46 10.17
CA GLN A 103 9.68 -7.68 8.90
C GLN A 103 9.91 -9.16 8.54
N PRO A 104 10.40 -10.03 9.45
CA PRO A 104 10.57 -11.44 9.11
C PRO A 104 9.24 -12.12 8.75
N ALA A 105 8.15 -11.72 9.39
CA ALA A 105 6.81 -12.23 9.07
C ALA A 105 6.33 -11.76 7.70
N LEU A 106 6.61 -10.50 7.33
CA LEU A 106 6.35 -9.97 5.99
C LEU A 106 7.14 -10.75 4.92
N GLU A 107 8.44 -10.95 5.11
CA GLU A 107 9.28 -11.68 4.15
C GLU A 107 8.87 -13.14 4.02
N ALA A 108 8.48 -13.79 5.12
CA ALA A 108 7.96 -15.15 5.10
C ALA A 108 6.60 -15.25 4.38
N ASP A 109 5.71 -14.28 4.57
CA ASP A 109 4.40 -14.25 3.90
C ASP A 109 4.52 -13.95 2.40
N LEU A 110 5.57 -13.23 1.99
CA LEU A 110 5.95 -13.00 0.59
C LEU A 110 6.67 -14.19 -0.06
N ASN A 111 6.87 -15.31 0.65
CA ASN A 111 7.30 -16.56 0.04
C ASN A 111 6.11 -17.20 -0.70
N LEU A 112 5.83 -16.69 -1.90
CA LEU A 112 4.69 -17.08 -2.72
C LEU A 112 4.94 -18.39 -3.47
N ALA A 113 3.90 -19.20 -3.61
CA ALA A 113 3.89 -20.34 -4.53
C ALA A 113 3.96 -19.88 -6.00
N ASP A 114 4.34 -20.78 -6.89
CA ASP A 114 4.56 -20.46 -8.31
C ASP A 114 3.33 -19.87 -9.00
N ASP A 115 2.14 -20.37 -8.68
CA ASP A 115 0.85 -19.88 -9.20
C ASP A 115 0.42 -18.56 -8.56
N GLU A 116 0.80 -18.31 -7.31
CA GLU A 116 0.51 -17.06 -6.59
C GLU A 116 1.24 -15.85 -7.20
N TRP A 117 2.38 -16.08 -7.84
CA TRP A 117 3.16 -15.02 -8.50
C TRP A 117 2.40 -14.31 -9.62
N ALA A 118 1.39 -14.95 -10.23
CA ALA A 118 0.56 -14.31 -11.26
C ALA A 118 -0.31 -13.16 -10.70
N TRP A 119 -0.52 -13.11 -9.38
CA TRP A 119 -1.43 -12.17 -8.72
C TRP A 119 -0.72 -11.00 -8.03
N VAL A 120 0.61 -10.97 -8.08
CA VAL A 120 1.43 -9.92 -7.45
C VAL A 120 2.21 -9.12 -8.50
N PRO A 121 2.50 -7.84 -8.23
CA PRO A 121 3.20 -6.99 -9.18
C PRO A 121 4.68 -7.35 -9.36
N GLY A 122 5.10 -7.31 -10.62
CA GLY A 122 6.50 -7.38 -11.02
C GLY A 122 7.06 -8.80 -11.11
N PRO A 123 8.35 -8.93 -11.44
CA PRO A 123 8.98 -10.22 -11.68
C PRO A 123 9.08 -11.03 -10.39
N ARG A 124 9.14 -12.35 -10.55
CA ARG A 124 9.47 -13.29 -9.47
C ARG A 124 10.83 -12.93 -8.85
N ARG A 125 10.88 -12.81 -7.53
CA ARG A 125 12.08 -12.37 -6.80
C ARG A 125 12.04 -12.74 -5.33
N SER A 126 13.20 -12.73 -4.69
CA SER A 126 13.30 -12.83 -3.22
C SER A 126 13.21 -11.43 -2.58
N PHE A 127 12.50 -11.36 -1.46
CA PHE A 127 12.38 -10.15 -0.65
C PHE A 127 13.38 -10.23 0.52
N ALA A 128 14.45 -9.45 0.44
CA ALA A 128 15.43 -9.29 1.52
C ALA A 128 15.45 -7.82 1.91
N LEU A 129 14.46 -7.39 2.69
CA LEU A 129 14.18 -5.98 2.96
C LEU A 129 15.19 -5.38 3.96
N ASP A 130 15.91 -6.23 4.70
CA ASP A 130 17.01 -5.88 5.60
C ASP A 130 18.23 -5.34 4.84
N ALA A 131 18.49 -5.88 3.65
CA ALA A 131 19.56 -5.45 2.75
C ALA A 131 19.22 -4.17 1.97
N CYS A 132 18.10 -3.51 2.26
CA CYS A 132 17.77 -2.23 1.64
C CYS A 132 18.58 -1.09 2.27
N PRO A 133 19.21 -0.22 1.45
CA PRO A 133 19.97 0.90 1.99
C PRO A 133 19.04 1.88 2.73
N ALA A 134 19.52 2.43 3.85
CA ALA A 134 18.76 3.44 4.59
C ALA A 134 18.47 4.66 3.71
N GLY A 135 17.25 5.21 3.80
CA GLY A 135 16.84 6.37 2.99
C GLY A 135 16.54 6.03 1.53
N SER A 136 16.30 4.77 1.20
CA SER A 136 15.94 4.32 -0.15
C SER A 136 14.60 4.87 -0.67
N GLY A 137 13.74 5.40 0.19
CA GLY A 137 12.51 6.06 -0.21
C GLY A 137 12.65 7.57 -0.22
N ARG A 138 12.39 8.20 -1.38
CA ARG A 138 11.71 9.52 -1.36
C ARG A 138 10.37 9.33 -0.65
N GLY A 139 9.79 10.39 -0.06
CA GLY A 139 8.46 10.27 0.55
C GLY A 139 7.46 9.75 -0.50
N LEU A 140 7.16 8.44 -0.45
CA LEU A 140 6.21 7.81 -1.39
C LEU A 140 4.83 8.42 -1.26
N TYR A 141 4.54 8.81 -0.03
CA TYR A 141 3.40 9.62 0.31
C TYR A 141 3.85 11.07 0.27
N GLY A 142 3.12 11.89 -0.48
CA GLY A 142 3.40 13.32 -0.51
C GLY A 142 3.35 13.92 0.89
N ALA A 143 3.95 15.10 1.06
CA ALA A 143 3.43 15.99 2.09
C ALA A 143 1.90 16.06 1.90
N PRO A 144 1.08 16.04 2.98
CA PRO A 144 -0.37 16.18 2.82
C PRO A 144 -0.61 17.35 1.87
N ALA A 145 -1.34 17.09 0.77
CA ALA A 145 -1.43 18.01 -0.36
C ALA A 145 -1.54 19.46 0.12
N VAL A 146 -0.65 20.33 -0.36
CA VAL A 146 -0.71 21.78 -0.06
C VAL A 146 -2.06 22.26 -0.61
N GLY A 147 -3.03 22.41 0.29
CA GLY A 147 -4.43 22.67 -0.03
C GLY A 147 -5.46 21.92 0.84
N GLN A 148 -5.11 20.78 1.47
CA GLN A 148 -6.07 19.98 2.25
C GLN A 148 -5.50 19.38 3.57
N PRO A 149 -4.87 20.17 4.46
CA PRO A 149 -4.40 19.66 5.75
C PRO A 149 -5.56 19.15 6.63
N GLY A 150 -6.77 19.72 6.50
CA GLY A 150 -7.96 19.33 7.25
C GLY A 150 -8.47 17.93 6.90
N TRP A 151 -8.60 17.62 5.60
CA TRP A 151 -9.05 16.30 5.15
C TRP A 151 -8.05 15.20 5.53
N ASN A 152 -6.75 15.42 5.31
CA ASN A 152 -5.70 14.45 5.66
C ASN A 152 -5.56 14.26 7.17
N ALA A 153 -5.79 15.30 7.98
CA ALA A 153 -5.88 15.17 9.43
C ALA A 153 -7.14 14.40 9.83
N CYS A 154 -8.26 14.63 9.16
CA CYS A 154 -9.52 13.94 9.40
C CYS A 154 -9.41 12.44 9.11
N VAL A 155 -8.91 12.04 7.94
CA VAL A 155 -8.74 10.62 7.59
C VAL A 155 -7.79 9.91 8.55
N ARG A 156 -6.70 10.57 8.97
CA ARG A 156 -5.80 10.04 10.02
C ARG A 156 -6.47 9.93 11.38
N ALA A 157 -7.29 10.91 11.76
CA ALA A 157 -8.09 10.86 12.97
C ALA A 157 -9.13 9.72 12.91
N CYS A 158 -9.69 9.43 11.74
CA CYS A 158 -10.60 8.30 11.51
C CYS A 158 -9.91 6.94 11.62
N ALA A 159 -8.63 6.84 11.26
CA ALA A 159 -7.89 5.59 11.33
C ALA A 159 -7.60 5.15 12.78
N ALA A 160 -7.39 6.07 13.74
CA ALA A 160 -7.08 5.70 15.11
C ALA A 160 -8.22 4.93 15.86
N PRO A 161 -9.51 5.32 15.74
CA PRO A 161 -10.64 4.52 16.19
C PRO A 161 -10.77 3.17 15.49
N LEU A 162 -10.52 3.10 14.18
CA LEU A 162 -10.52 1.85 13.41
C LEU A 162 -9.53 0.85 14.03
N TYR A 163 -8.28 1.27 14.25
CA TYR A 163 -7.26 0.42 14.86
C TYR A 163 -7.64 -0.11 16.25
N ARG A 164 -8.25 0.73 17.10
CA ARG A 164 -8.70 0.32 18.43
C ARG A 164 -9.91 -0.63 18.39
N CYS A 165 -10.79 -0.47 17.42
CA CYS A 165 -11.93 -1.34 17.18
C CYS A 165 -11.46 -2.72 16.69
N GLN A 166 -10.59 -2.74 15.68
CA GLN A 166 -10.07 -3.96 15.09
C GLN A 166 -9.20 -4.79 16.03
N ALA A 167 -8.51 -4.15 16.98
CA ALA A 167 -7.75 -4.85 18.02
C ALA A 167 -8.62 -5.76 18.91
N ARG A 168 -9.95 -5.62 18.87
CA ARG A 168 -10.92 -6.38 19.67
C ARG A 168 -11.71 -7.40 18.87
N CYS A 169 -11.56 -7.45 17.54
CA CYS A 169 -12.23 -8.45 16.71
C CYS A 169 -11.51 -9.80 16.81
N ALA A 170 -12.28 -10.90 16.72
CA ALA A 170 -11.74 -12.20 16.35
C ALA A 170 -11.46 -12.24 14.83
N ALA A 171 -10.48 -13.04 14.42
CA ALA A 171 -9.98 -13.12 13.04
C ALA A 171 -11.11 -13.18 11.99
N GLY A 172 -11.32 -12.06 11.28
CA GLY A 172 -12.20 -11.98 10.11
C GLY A 172 -13.54 -11.27 10.29
N SER A 173 -13.95 -10.83 11.49
CA SER A 173 -15.26 -10.16 11.69
C SER A 173 -15.11 -8.71 12.18
N CYS A 174 -14.59 -7.82 11.33
CA CYS A 174 -14.48 -6.38 11.61
C CYS A 174 -15.33 -5.48 10.70
N ALA A 175 -16.33 -6.04 10.00
CA ALA A 175 -17.19 -5.27 9.08
C ALA A 175 -17.81 -4.02 9.71
N ASP A 176 -18.13 -4.06 11.02
CA ASP A 176 -18.64 -2.91 11.76
C ASP A 176 -17.59 -1.83 11.99
N CYS A 177 -16.33 -2.21 12.23
CA CYS A 177 -15.20 -1.29 12.37
C CYS A 177 -14.88 -0.62 11.02
N GLU A 178 -14.87 -1.40 9.94
CA GLU A 178 -14.69 -0.92 8.56
C GLU A 178 -15.82 0.02 8.15
N SER A 179 -17.07 -0.34 8.42
CA SER A 179 -18.24 0.50 8.17
C SER A 179 -18.23 1.77 9.02
N ALA A 180 -17.68 1.73 10.25
CA ALA A 180 -17.48 2.92 11.07
C ALA A 180 -16.39 3.84 10.52
N TYR A 181 -15.31 3.27 10.00
CA TYR A 181 -14.25 4.03 9.33
C TYR A 181 -14.75 4.66 8.03
N ALA A 182 -15.46 3.91 7.18
CA ALA A 182 -16.07 4.41 5.95
C ALA A 182 -17.02 5.59 6.21
N ARG A 183 -17.83 5.51 7.28
CA ARG A 183 -18.68 6.64 7.73
C ARG A 183 -17.86 7.83 8.22
N CYS A 184 -16.76 7.58 8.93
CA CYS A 184 -15.89 8.65 9.43
C CYS A 184 -15.23 9.42 8.28
N ILE A 185 -14.66 8.70 7.29
CA ILE A 185 -14.02 9.34 6.14
C ILE A 185 -15.03 10.05 5.22
N ALA A 186 -16.27 9.57 5.14
CA ALA A 186 -17.36 10.28 4.43
C ALA A 186 -17.69 11.64 5.08
N GLY A 187 -17.44 11.78 6.39
CA GLY A 187 -17.56 13.05 7.12
C GLY A 187 -16.38 14.00 6.96
N CYS A 188 -15.27 13.56 6.35
CA CYS A 188 -14.10 14.41 6.13
C CYS A 188 -14.27 15.44 5.00
N GLY A 189 -15.42 15.43 4.31
CA GLY A 189 -15.68 16.25 3.12
C GLY A 189 -15.06 15.65 1.86
N ALA A 190 -15.33 16.27 0.71
CA ALA A 190 -14.69 15.89 -0.54
C ALA A 190 -13.21 16.29 -0.54
N PRO A 191 -12.31 15.49 -1.15
CA PRO A 191 -10.93 15.89 -1.41
C PRO A 191 -10.85 17.15 -2.28
#